data_AF-W1YX15-F1
#
_entry.id   AF-W1YX15-F1
#
_cell.length_a   1.000
_cell.length_b   1.000
_cell.length_c   1.000
_cell.angle_alpha   90.00
_cell.angle_beta   90.00
_cell.angle_gamma   90.00
#
_symmetry.space_group_name_H-M   'P 1'
#
loop_
_entity.id
_entity.type
_entity.pdbx_description
1 polymer ?
#
loop_
_entity_poly.entity_id
_entity_poly.type
_entity_poly.pdbx_seq_one_letter_code
_entity_poly.pdbx_strand_id
1 'polypeptide(L)'
;IINHLFIGSEGTLGFVSEIVYNTVEDVPHKGCGLMFFSTLNDASLAVVALANMGREKVVAAEMMDYQSLKAVQTLENVPDFVREVPEGTSAILFQTESYSK
;
A
#
# COMPACT_ATOMS: atom_id res chain seq x y z
N ILE A 1 11.32 5.15 -26.16
CA ILE A 1 12.08 3.88 -26.16
C ILE A 1 13.30 3.97 -25.23
N ILE A 2 14.21 4.95 -25.38
CA ILE A 2 15.38 5.10 -24.49
C ILE A 2 15.02 5.23 -23.00
N ASN A 3 13.99 6.01 -22.64
CA ASN A 3 13.59 6.18 -21.23
C ASN A 3 13.29 4.84 -20.52
N HIS A 4 12.69 3.87 -21.21
CA HIS A 4 12.35 2.56 -20.63
C HIS A 4 13.58 1.68 -20.39
N LEU A 5 14.73 1.98 -21.00
CA LEU A 5 15.99 1.32 -20.69
C LEU A 5 16.63 1.92 -19.44
N PHE A 6 16.54 3.24 -19.26
CA PHE A 6 17.11 3.93 -18.10
C PHE A 6 16.29 3.76 -16.82
N ILE A 7 14.96 3.73 -16.92
CA ILE A 7 14.07 3.46 -15.77
C ILE A 7 14.30 2.03 -15.29
N GLY A 8 14.79 1.86 -14.06
CA GLY A 8 15.13 0.55 -13.48
C GLY A 8 16.52 0.02 -13.85
N SER A 9 17.35 0.80 -14.54
CA SER A 9 18.75 0.42 -14.85
C SER A 9 19.70 0.47 -13.67
N GLU A 10 19.28 1.09 -12.56
CA GLU A 10 20.08 1.22 -11.33
C GLU A 10 21.50 1.78 -11.56
N GLY A 11 21.67 2.64 -12.58
CA GLY A 11 22.95 3.28 -12.90
C GLY A 11 23.92 2.45 -13.75
N THR A 12 23.53 1.23 -14.15
CA THR A 12 24.39 0.35 -14.96
C THR A 12 24.52 0.77 -16.42
N LEU A 13 23.53 1.50 -16.94
CA LEU A 13 23.51 1.98 -18.33
C LEU A 13 23.95 3.45 -18.47
N GLY A 14 24.16 4.13 -17.35
CA GLY A 14 24.60 5.53 -17.32
C GLY A 14 23.97 6.31 -16.17
N PHE A 15 24.33 7.59 -16.09
CA PHE A 15 23.86 8.52 -15.07
C PHE A 15 22.70 9.36 -15.60
N VAL A 16 21.59 9.41 -14.85
CA VAL A 16 20.45 10.28 -15.14
C VAL A 16 20.68 11.63 -14.47
N SER A 17 21.00 12.66 -15.25
CA SER A 17 21.30 14.00 -14.71
C SER A 17 20.07 14.89 -14.49
N GLU A 18 18.96 14.63 -15.18
CA GLU A 18 17.71 15.40 -15.07
C GLU A 18 16.49 14.51 -15.36
N ILE A 19 15.36 14.82 -14.70
CA ILE A 19 14.06 14.19 -14.95
C ILE A 19 12.98 15.27 -14.93
N VAL A 20 12.02 15.18 -15.86
CA VAL A 20 10.80 15.99 -15.87
C VAL A 20 9.61 15.05 -15.71
N TYR A 21 8.78 15.29 -14.70
CA TYR A 21 7.57 14.50 -14.41
C TYR A 21 6.29 15.26 -14.76
N ASN A 22 5.26 14.50 -15.15
CA ASN A 22 3.88 15.00 -15.16
C ASN A 22 3.30 14.75 -13.77
N THR A 23 3.15 15.80 -12.97
CA THR A 23 2.57 15.70 -11.63
C THR A 23 1.07 15.42 -11.70
N VAL A 24 0.53 14.79 -10.65
CA VAL A 24 -0.91 14.56 -10.46
C VAL A 24 -1.46 15.54 -9.43
N GLU A 25 -2.77 15.76 -9.46
CA GLU A 25 -3.45 16.61 -8.46
C GLU A 25 -3.34 15.99 -7.06
N ASP A 26 -3.17 16.84 -6.04
CA ASP A 26 -3.18 16.44 -4.64
C ASP A 26 -4.56 16.71 -4.04
N VAL A 27 -5.28 15.62 -3.73
CA VAL A 27 -6.67 15.68 -3.27
C VAL A 27 -6.73 16.12 -1.80
N PRO A 28 -7.60 17.07 -1.41
CA PRO A 28 -7.58 17.70 -0.08
C PRO A 28 -7.96 16.78 1.08
N HIS A 29 -8.70 15.68 0.82
CA HIS A 29 -9.10 14.72 1.84
C HIS A 29 -8.60 13.33 1.49
N LYS A 30 -7.91 12.70 2.45
CA LYS A 30 -7.39 11.34 2.37
C LYS A 30 -7.90 10.53 3.55
N GLY A 31 -8.52 9.40 3.27
CA GLY A 31 -8.94 8.42 4.26
C GLY A 31 -7.96 7.25 4.25
N CYS A 32 -7.54 6.79 5.42
CA CYS A 32 -6.72 5.59 5.56
C CYS A 32 -7.38 4.64 6.55
N GLY A 33 -7.41 3.36 6.19
CA GLY A 33 -7.98 2.31 7.03
C GLY A 33 -7.12 1.06 7.01
N LEU A 34 -7.19 0.30 8.10
CA LEU A 34 -6.51 -0.97 8.26
C LEU A 34 -7.54 -2.05 8.56
N MET A 35 -7.68 -3.01 7.63
CA MET A 35 -8.60 -4.15 7.75
C MET A 35 -7.82 -5.39 8.12
N PHE A 36 -8.36 -6.19 9.04
CA PHE A 36 -7.78 -7.45 9.49
C PHE A 36 -8.58 -8.63 8.97
N PHE A 37 -7.88 -9.69 8.58
CA PHE A 37 -8.44 -10.90 8.03
C PHE A 37 -7.83 -12.10 8.74
N SER A 38 -8.63 -13.14 8.96
CA SER A 38 -8.18 -14.37 9.64
C SER A 38 -7.15 -15.15 8.82
N THR A 39 -7.18 -15.03 7.50
CA THR A 39 -6.25 -15.72 6.59
C THR A 39 -5.78 -14.80 5.46
N LEU A 40 -4.58 -15.07 4.94
CA LEU A 40 -4.03 -14.38 3.77
C LEU A 40 -4.92 -14.51 2.52
N ASN A 41 -5.62 -15.64 2.40
CA ASN A 41 -6.53 -15.88 1.28
C ASN A 41 -7.74 -14.93 1.32
N ASP A 42 -8.31 -14.70 2.51
CA ASP A 42 -9.43 -13.76 2.67
C ASP A 42 -9.00 -12.33 2.34
N ALA A 43 -7.82 -11.91 2.79
CA ALA A 43 -7.23 -10.64 2.39
C ALA A 43 -7.01 -10.56 0.88
N SER A 44 -6.51 -11.63 0.24
CA SER A 44 -6.28 -11.65 -1.21
C SER A 44 -7.59 -11.45 -2.00
N LEU A 45 -8.68 -12.10 -1.57
CA LEU A 45 -10.01 -11.90 -2.16
C LEU A 45 -10.53 -10.47 -1.95
N ALA A 46 -10.28 -9.89 -0.77
CA ALA A 46 -10.62 -8.50 -0.50
C ALA A 46 -9.83 -7.51 -1.38
N VAL A 47 -8.52 -7.73 -1.61
CA VAL A 47 -7.73 -6.91 -2.54
C VAL A 47 -8.33 -6.94 -3.95
N VAL A 48 -8.74 -8.12 -4.44
CA VAL A 48 -9.40 -8.23 -5.75
C VAL A 48 -10.72 -7.46 -5.78
N ALA A 49 -11.53 -7.53 -4.71
CA ALA A 49 -12.76 -6.77 -4.61
C ALA A 49 -12.51 -5.25 -4.61
N LEU A 50 -11.52 -4.77 -3.84
CA LEU A 50 -11.12 -3.36 -3.81
C LEU A 50 -10.60 -2.89 -5.17
N ALA A 51 -9.79 -3.70 -5.87
CA ALA A 51 -9.32 -3.36 -7.21
C ALA A 51 -10.47 -3.22 -8.22
N ASN A 52 -11.49 -4.08 -8.12
CA ASN A 52 -12.69 -4.01 -8.96
C ASN A 52 -13.59 -2.81 -8.64
N MET A 53 -13.44 -2.17 -7.49
CA MET A 53 -14.17 -0.95 -7.13
C MET A 53 -13.67 0.30 -7.87
N GLY A 54 -12.50 0.23 -8.50
CA GLY A 54 -11.91 1.34 -9.26
C GLY A 54 -11.06 2.29 -8.39
N ARG A 55 -10.14 2.99 -9.06
CA ARG A 55 -9.21 3.94 -8.42
C ARG A 55 -9.91 5.17 -7.85
N GLU A 56 -11.11 5.48 -8.31
CA GLU A 56 -11.95 6.56 -7.79
C GLU A 56 -12.46 6.31 -6.38
N LYS A 57 -12.44 5.05 -5.91
CA LYS A 57 -12.83 4.69 -4.54
C LYS A 57 -11.64 4.33 -3.69
N VAL A 58 -10.72 3.52 -4.21
CA VAL A 58 -9.54 3.03 -3.49
C VAL A 58 -8.32 3.31 -4.33
N VAL A 59 -7.50 4.27 -3.89
CA VAL A 59 -6.32 4.70 -4.64
C VAL A 59 -5.13 3.78 -4.41
N ALA A 60 -5.08 3.13 -3.24
CA ALA A 60 -4.03 2.19 -2.86
C ALA A 60 -4.57 1.13 -1.91
N ALA A 61 -4.02 -0.08 -2.02
CA ALA A 61 -4.25 -1.18 -1.10
C ALA A 61 -2.94 -1.99 -0.97
N GLU A 62 -2.41 -2.06 0.25
CA GLU A 62 -1.18 -2.78 0.59
C GLU A 62 -1.52 -3.93 1.53
N MET A 63 -1.11 -5.14 1.17
CA MET A 63 -1.37 -6.34 1.94
C MET A 63 -0.15 -6.69 2.80
N MET A 64 -0.40 -7.08 4.05
CA MET A 64 0.59 -7.51 5.03
C MET A 64 0.23 -8.90 5.52
N ASP A 65 1.20 -9.80 5.55
CA ASP A 65 1.03 -11.13 6.15
C ASP A 65 1.30 -11.10 7.66
N TYR A 66 1.09 -12.25 8.30
CA TYR A 66 1.30 -12.39 9.74
C TYR A 66 2.74 -12.05 10.17
N GLN A 67 3.76 -12.43 9.38
CA GLN A 67 5.16 -12.16 9.74
C GLN A 67 5.49 -10.67 9.65
N SER A 68 4.90 -9.97 8.69
CA SER A 68 4.99 -8.51 8.57
C SER A 68 4.39 -7.81 9.80
N LEU A 69 3.21 -8.26 10.26
CA LEU A 69 2.57 -7.74 11.47
C LEU A 69 3.39 -8.06 12.72
N LYS A 70 3.92 -9.27 12.83
CA LYS A 70 4.76 -9.72 13.95
C LYS A 70 6.04 -8.89 14.07
N ALA A 71 6.67 -8.54 12.95
CA ALA A 71 7.92 -7.80 12.92
C ALA A 71 7.83 -6.41 13.58
N VAL A 72 6.63 -5.82 13.63
CA VAL A 72 6.41 -4.47 14.17
C VAL A 72 5.84 -4.46 15.60
N GLN A 73 5.50 -5.61 16.19
CA GLN A 73 4.84 -5.71 17.51
C GLN A 73 5.64 -5.08 18.66
N THR A 74 6.96 -5.00 18.52
CA THR A 74 7.85 -4.46 19.55
C THR A 74 8.00 -2.95 19.49
N LEU A 75 7.43 -2.28 18.48
CA LEU A 75 7.47 -0.83 18.35
C LEU A 75 6.58 -0.17 19.42
N GLU A 76 7.09 0.90 20.03
CA GLU A 76 6.47 1.57 21.18
C GLU A 76 5.03 2.03 20.89
N ASN A 77 4.78 2.57 19.70
CA ASN A 77 3.51 3.19 19.33
C ASN A 77 2.55 2.26 18.56
N VAL A 78 2.80 0.95 18.58
CA VAL A 78 1.92 -0.01 17.91
C VAL A 78 0.70 -0.31 18.81
N PRO A 79 -0.54 -0.21 18.27
CA PRO A 79 -1.75 -0.48 19.04
C PRO A 79 -1.76 -1.89 19.64
N ASP A 80 -2.40 -2.03 20.80
CA ASP A 80 -2.45 -3.30 21.54
C ASP A 80 -3.02 -4.46 20.70
N PHE A 81 -4.01 -4.18 19.86
CA PHE A 81 -4.60 -5.20 18.98
C PHE A 81 -3.60 -5.76 17.95
N VAL A 82 -2.54 -5.01 17.60
CA VAL A 82 -1.46 -5.50 16.72
C VAL A 82 -0.43 -6.31 17.51
N ARG A 83 -0.20 -5.97 18.79
CA ARG A 83 0.74 -6.69 19.67
C ARG A 83 0.30 -8.13 19.93
N GLU A 84 -1.01 -8.38 19.93
CA GLU A 84 -1.59 -9.70 20.20
C GLU A 84 -2.35 -10.28 18.98
N VAL A 85 -1.90 -10.01 17.75
CA VAL A 85 -2.59 -10.59 16.57
C VAL A 85 -2.49 -12.13 16.56
N PRO A 86 -3.60 -12.84 16.31
CA PRO A 86 -3.58 -14.29 16.14
C PRO A 86 -2.64 -14.73 15.01
N GLU A 87 -2.03 -15.89 15.16
CA GLU A 87 -1.26 -16.50 14.08
C GLU A 87 -2.13 -16.71 12.83
N GLY A 88 -1.56 -16.41 11.66
CA GLY A 88 -2.26 -16.48 10.38
C GLY A 88 -3.02 -15.20 9.99
N THR A 89 -3.15 -14.24 10.92
CA THR A 89 -3.76 -12.94 10.63
C THR A 89 -3.04 -12.24 9.49
N SER A 90 -3.80 -11.67 8.57
CA SER A 90 -3.30 -10.76 7.55
C SER A 90 -4.03 -9.44 7.63
N ALA A 91 -3.46 -8.39 7.04
CA ALA A 91 -4.07 -7.08 7.03
C ALA A 91 -3.97 -6.43 5.65
N ILE A 92 -4.91 -5.51 5.39
CA ILE A 92 -4.86 -4.61 4.24
C ILE A 92 -4.89 -3.19 4.75
N LEU A 93 -3.85 -2.43 4.45
CA LEU A 93 -3.84 -0.98 4.56
C LEU A 93 -4.40 -0.41 3.25
N PHE A 94 -5.48 0.37 3.32
CA PHE A 94 -6.08 0.96 2.13
C PHE A 94 -6.23 2.46 2.27
N GLN A 95 -6.14 3.17 1.16
CA GLN A 95 -6.31 4.61 1.08
C GLN A 95 -7.42 4.98 0.10
N THR A 96 -8.21 5.98 0.49
CA THR A 96 -9.24 6.62 -0.32
C THR A 96 -8.97 8.12 -0.38
N GLU A 97 -9.46 8.79 -1.42
CA GLU A 97 -9.27 10.23 -1.61
C GLU A 97 -10.55 10.88 -2.11
N SER A 98 -10.81 12.11 -1.69
CA SER A 98 -12.01 12.85 -2.08
C SER A 98 -11.84 14.36 -2.05
N TYR A 99 -12.48 15.04 -3.00
CA TYR A 99 -12.60 16.51 -2.99
C TYR A 99 -13.66 17.02 -2.01
N SER A 100 -14.59 16.16 -1.59
CA SER A 100 -15.59 16.45 -0.55
C SER A 100 -15.31 15.68 0.74
N LYS A 101 -15.70 16.26 1.87
CA LYS A 101 -15.70 15.57 3.17
C LYS A 101 -16.71 14.43 3.21
#